data_AF-A0A1V1W4A5-F1
#
_entry.id   AF-A0A1V1W4A5-F1
#
_cell.length_a   1.000
_cell.length_b   1.000
_cell.length_c   1.000
_cell.angle_alpha   90.00
_cell.angle_beta   90.00
_cell.angle_gamma   90.00
#
_symmetry.space_group_name_H-M   'P 1'
#
loop_
_entity.id
_entity.type
_entity.pdbx_description
1 polymer ?
#
loop_
_entity_poly.entity_id
_entity_poly.type
_entity_poly.pdbx_seq_one_letter_code
_entity_poly.pdbx_strand_id
1 'polypeptide(L)'
;MWRIDGDEPKPLTASVLPAEKDLHEFLKRDPSLLGERLLVIGSEVITPYGPRLDLLAIDADGNLHLLELKRDKTPREVVAQVLDYGSWASTLSRDDIIDIATKHLDQPFEAAFEDVFGSAPPDELNGDLSLTIVAAELDASSERIVNYLRDFGVPVNAVFFSYLEDDGRRYLARSWLTASDDETPTATTGGKKSKRAAWNGLDWYVNFATHGRDWQDGLELGFVSAGGSARSSGTLRTIPVGHRVNVYVPGSGYVGVGVTLADAKRFDAALVLHEGEWTPLAQEKLRGNYQHIEPGQTETDDISEWVLPVRWLAAVPLAEAYSEPGLFYNPNTSCKLRQEFTLERLANRFDIDDDGE
;
A
#
# COMPACT_ATOMS: atom_id res chain seq x y z
N MET A 1 -20.07 3.30 -18.32
CA MET A 1 -20.70 2.94 -17.04
C MET A 1 -22.21 2.97 -17.24
N TRP A 2 -22.94 1.94 -16.79
CA TRP A 2 -24.40 1.83 -16.94
C TRP A 2 -25.04 1.78 -15.55
N ARG A 3 -26.19 2.44 -15.38
CA ARG A 3 -27.09 2.22 -14.25
C ARG A 3 -28.05 1.09 -14.64
N ILE A 4 -28.28 0.13 -13.74
CA ILE A 4 -29.28 -0.92 -13.95
C ILE A 4 -30.48 -0.60 -13.07
N ASP A 5 -31.61 -0.27 -13.69
CA ASP A 5 -32.89 -0.08 -13.02
C ASP A 5 -33.78 -1.31 -13.33
N GLY A 6 -33.86 -2.28 -12.43
CA GLY A 6 -34.55 -3.55 -12.70
C GLY A 6 -33.78 -4.39 -13.73
N ASP A 7 -34.43 -4.72 -14.86
CA ASP A 7 -33.81 -5.49 -15.96
C ASP A 7 -33.32 -4.60 -17.13
N GLU A 8 -33.44 -3.27 -17.01
CA GLU A 8 -33.08 -2.33 -18.07
C GLU A 8 -31.77 -1.58 -17.75
N PRO A 9 -30.68 -1.83 -18.51
CA PRO A 9 -29.47 -1.04 -18.40
C PRO A 9 -29.64 0.31 -19.11
N LYS A 10 -29.37 1.40 -18.39
CA LYS A 10 -29.36 2.77 -18.90
C LYS A 10 -27.93 3.33 -18.93
N PRO A 11 -27.45 3.84 -20.08
CA PRO A 11 -26.13 4.46 -20.14
C PRO A 11 -26.12 5.75 -19.33
N LEU A 12 -25.12 5.91 -18.47
CA LEU A 12 -24.88 7.19 -17.80
C LEU A 12 -24.33 8.20 -18.82
N THR A 13 -24.77 9.44 -18.71
CA THR A 13 -24.27 10.51 -19.59
C THR A 13 -23.03 11.11 -18.97
N ALA A 14 -21.93 11.16 -19.73
CA ALA A 14 -20.77 11.94 -19.32
C ALA A 14 -21.17 13.41 -19.26
N SER A 15 -20.94 14.05 -18.13
CA SER A 15 -21.06 15.51 -18.06
C SER A 15 -19.67 16.12 -18.05
N VAL A 16 -19.61 17.43 -18.35
CA VAL A 16 -18.38 18.19 -18.15
C VAL A 16 -17.99 18.05 -16.68
N LEU A 17 -16.72 17.71 -16.42
CA LEU A 17 -16.16 17.69 -15.08
C LEU A 17 -16.55 18.98 -14.35
N PRO A 18 -16.91 18.91 -13.07
CA PRO A 18 -16.83 20.06 -12.19
C PRO A 18 -15.45 20.70 -12.41
N ALA A 19 -15.38 22.02 -12.48
CA ALA A 19 -14.13 22.72 -12.80
C ALA A 19 -12.98 22.10 -11.98
N GLU A 20 -11.78 21.91 -12.54
CA GLU A 20 -10.69 21.14 -11.90
C GLU A 20 -10.38 21.56 -10.44
N LYS A 21 -10.78 22.78 -10.05
CA LYS A 21 -10.86 23.25 -8.66
C LYS A 21 -11.68 22.33 -7.73
N ASP A 22 -12.80 21.80 -8.18
CA ASP A 22 -13.64 20.87 -7.44
C ASP A 22 -12.95 19.53 -7.25
N LEU A 23 -12.21 19.04 -8.26
CA LEU A 23 -11.41 17.81 -8.14
C LEU A 23 -10.26 17.99 -7.14
N HIS A 24 -9.62 19.16 -7.14
CA HIS A 24 -8.63 19.54 -6.12
C HIS A 24 -9.23 19.41 -4.72
N GLU A 25 -10.38 20.04 -4.49
CA GLU A 25 -11.04 20.01 -3.17
C GLU A 25 -11.54 18.62 -2.79
N PHE A 26 -11.99 17.81 -3.74
CA PHE A 26 -12.36 16.41 -3.50
C PHE A 26 -11.16 15.58 -3.05
N LEU A 27 -10.04 15.66 -3.79
CA LEU A 27 -8.82 14.92 -3.45
C LEU A 27 -8.18 15.42 -2.15
N LYS A 28 -8.23 16.72 -1.89
CA LYS A 28 -7.77 17.31 -0.63
C LYS A 28 -8.58 16.79 0.56
N ARG A 29 -9.90 16.64 0.39
CA ARG A 29 -10.80 16.15 1.44
C ARG A 29 -10.73 14.64 1.62
N ASP A 30 -10.63 13.90 0.53
CA ASP A 30 -10.59 12.44 0.51
C ASP A 30 -9.68 11.93 -0.61
N PRO A 31 -8.38 11.74 -0.33
CA PRO A 31 -7.44 11.25 -1.33
C PRO A 31 -7.63 9.76 -1.64
N SER A 32 -8.47 9.03 -0.89
CA SER A 32 -8.80 7.63 -1.18
C SER A 32 -9.50 7.45 -2.53
N LEU A 33 -10.00 8.54 -3.11
CA LEU A 33 -10.46 8.60 -4.50
C LEU A 33 -9.40 8.12 -5.51
N LEU A 34 -8.11 8.19 -5.18
CA LEU A 34 -7.02 7.63 -6.00
C LEU A 34 -6.92 6.11 -5.93
N GLY A 35 -7.49 5.49 -4.90
CA GLY A 35 -7.51 4.03 -4.72
C GLY A 35 -6.48 3.51 -3.73
N GLU A 36 -5.79 4.42 -3.06
CA GLU A 36 -4.85 4.15 -1.99
C GLU A 36 -5.15 5.07 -0.81
N ARG A 37 -4.82 4.61 0.39
CA ARG A 37 -5.00 5.40 1.61
C ARG A 37 -3.84 6.38 1.73
N LEU A 38 -4.14 7.67 1.76
CA LEU A 38 -3.16 8.75 1.82
C LEU A 38 -3.56 9.79 2.86
N LEU A 39 -2.56 10.47 3.41
CA LEU A 39 -2.73 11.68 4.20
C LEU A 39 -2.23 12.87 3.37
N VAL A 40 -3.10 13.83 3.07
CA VAL A 40 -2.69 15.09 2.44
C VAL A 40 -1.96 15.94 3.48
N ILE A 41 -0.69 16.24 3.23
CA ILE A 41 0.16 17.03 4.14
C ILE A 41 0.45 18.43 3.60
N GLY A 42 0.06 18.73 2.35
CA GLY A 42 0.23 20.05 1.76
C GLY A 42 -0.73 20.28 0.60
N SER A 43 -1.14 21.53 0.41
CA SER A 43 -1.96 21.99 -0.69
C SER A 43 -1.40 23.30 -1.24
N GLU A 44 -1.32 23.42 -2.56
CA GLU A 44 -0.72 24.56 -3.28
C GLU A 44 0.70 24.88 -2.75
N VAL A 45 1.51 23.84 -2.59
CA VAL A 45 2.82 23.92 -1.94
C VAL A 45 3.81 24.69 -2.83
N ILE A 46 4.36 25.77 -2.29
CA ILE A 46 5.33 26.61 -3.01
C ILE A 46 6.67 25.88 -3.07
N THR A 47 7.19 25.71 -4.29
CA THR A 47 8.49 25.08 -4.53
C THR A 47 9.57 26.15 -4.83
N PRO A 48 10.87 25.87 -4.60
CA PRO A 48 11.95 26.82 -4.86
C PRO A 48 12.15 27.16 -6.35
N TYR A 49 11.69 26.30 -7.26
CA TYR A 49 12.04 26.33 -8.68
C TYR A 49 10.93 26.86 -9.60
N GLY A 50 9.73 27.15 -9.07
CA GLY A 50 8.67 27.75 -9.86
C GLY A 50 7.26 27.52 -9.30
N PRO A 51 6.35 26.91 -10.07
CA PRO A 51 4.92 26.85 -9.75
C PRO A 51 4.63 26.07 -8.45
N ARG A 52 3.36 26.14 -8.04
CA ARG A 52 2.85 25.49 -6.83
C ARG A 52 2.41 24.07 -7.16
N LEU A 53 2.91 23.10 -6.41
CA LEU A 53 2.40 21.72 -6.46
C LEU A 53 0.98 21.71 -5.89
N ASP A 54 0.01 21.14 -6.62
CA ASP A 54 -1.38 21.16 -6.20
C ASP A 54 -1.61 20.45 -4.86
N LEU A 55 -1.20 19.18 -4.73
CA LEU A 55 -1.25 18.46 -3.45
C LEU A 55 0.03 17.66 -3.21
N LEU A 56 0.48 17.68 -1.96
CA LEU A 56 1.49 16.77 -1.43
C LEU A 56 0.83 15.86 -0.40
N ALA A 57 0.95 14.56 -0.60
CA ALA A 57 0.43 13.55 0.31
C ALA A 57 1.53 12.57 0.74
N ILE A 58 1.24 11.77 1.76
CA ILE A 58 2.11 10.72 2.26
C ILE A 58 1.31 9.43 2.45
N ASP A 59 1.95 8.28 2.22
CA ASP A 59 1.37 6.96 2.49
C ASP A 59 1.83 6.37 3.85
N ALA A 60 1.31 5.19 4.20
CA ALA A 60 1.61 4.50 5.44
C ALA A 60 3.10 4.10 5.59
N ASP A 61 3.84 3.99 4.49
CA ASP A 61 5.26 3.66 4.46
C ASP A 61 6.16 4.92 4.52
N GLY A 62 5.54 6.10 4.57
CA GLY A 62 6.22 7.39 4.63
C GLY A 62 6.70 7.90 3.26
N ASN A 63 6.24 7.34 2.14
CA ASN A 63 6.61 7.80 0.81
C ASN A 63 5.76 9.01 0.40
N LEU A 64 6.34 9.93 -0.37
CA LEU A 64 5.65 11.15 -0.78
C LEU A 64 4.93 10.96 -2.12
N HIS A 65 3.68 11.40 -2.16
CA HIS A 65 2.82 11.40 -3.33
C HIS A 65 2.59 12.83 -3.78
N LEU A 66 3.10 13.16 -4.96
CA LEU A 66 2.98 14.48 -5.58
C LEU A 66 1.84 14.39 -6.59
N LEU A 67 0.74 15.09 -6.31
CA LEU A 67 -0.43 15.10 -7.17
C LEU A 67 -0.50 16.44 -7.89
N GLU A 68 -0.42 16.40 -9.21
CA GLU A 68 -0.55 17.59 -10.05
C GLU A 68 -1.80 17.48 -10.91
N LEU A 69 -2.71 18.45 -10.78
CA LEU A 69 -3.89 18.51 -11.61
C LEU A 69 -3.54 19.23 -12.90
N LYS A 70 -3.86 18.59 -14.03
CA LYS A 70 -3.65 19.18 -15.34
C LYS A 70 -4.65 20.31 -15.56
N ARG A 71 -4.23 21.57 -15.32
CA ARG A 71 -5.03 22.78 -15.57
C ARG A 71 -4.56 23.55 -16.79
N ASP A 72 -5.35 23.62 -17.86
CA ASP A 72 -5.06 24.41 -19.08
C ASP A 72 -3.60 24.28 -19.61
N LYS A 73 -2.91 23.18 -19.26
CA LYS A 73 -1.48 22.99 -19.50
C LYS A 73 -1.26 22.17 -20.75
N THR A 74 -0.22 22.53 -21.50
CA THR A 74 0.18 21.69 -22.62
C THR A 74 0.72 20.34 -22.13
N PRO A 75 0.62 19.29 -22.95
CA PRO A 75 1.14 17.95 -22.67
C PRO A 75 2.52 17.91 -22.00
N ARG A 76 3.44 18.77 -22.48
CA ARG A 76 4.83 18.81 -22.04
C ARG A 76 5.01 19.56 -20.73
N GLU A 77 4.18 20.57 -20.48
CA GLU A 77 4.25 21.39 -19.27
C GLU A 77 3.88 20.57 -18.03
N VAL A 78 2.82 19.76 -18.09
CA VAL A 78 2.40 18.98 -16.93
C VAL A 78 3.44 17.92 -16.55
N VAL A 79 4.01 17.22 -17.53
CA VAL A 79 5.08 16.24 -17.26
C VAL A 79 6.35 16.94 -16.74
N ALA A 80 6.76 18.04 -17.36
CA ALA A 80 7.94 18.78 -16.92
C ALA A 80 7.79 19.30 -15.49
N GLN A 81 6.62 19.84 -15.14
CA GLN A 81 6.32 20.32 -13.78
C GLN A 81 6.37 19.19 -12.77
N VAL A 82 5.72 18.06 -13.05
CA VAL A 82 5.71 16.91 -12.16
C VAL A 82 7.13 16.38 -11.90
N LEU A 83 7.98 16.34 -12.93
CA LEU A 83 9.39 15.97 -12.77
C LEU A 83 10.18 17.01 -11.98
N ASP A 84 9.92 18.31 -12.18
CA ASP A 84 10.57 19.39 -11.43
C ASP A 84 10.21 19.30 -9.93
N TYR A 85 8.92 19.09 -9.63
CA TYR A 85 8.48 18.87 -8.25
C TYR A 85 9.08 17.61 -7.65
N GLY A 86 9.16 16.50 -8.40
CA GLY A 86 9.83 15.28 -7.96
C GLY A 86 11.30 15.51 -7.62
N SER A 87 11.99 16.32 -8.42
CA SER A 87 13.39 16.69 -8.17
C SER A 87 13.56 17.44 -6.84
N TRP A 88 12.65 18.37 -6.54
CA TRP A 88 12.65 19.11 -5.28
C TRP A 88 12.25 18.21 -4.10
N ALA A 89 11.14 17.48 -4.23
CA ALA A 89 10.61 16.64 -3.17
C ALA A 89 11.61 15.54 -2.76
N SER A 90 12.42 15.03 -3.69
CA SER A 90 13.47 14.04 -3.39
C SER A 90 14.56 14.55 -2.43
N THR A 91 14.63 15.88 -2.21
CA THR A 91 15.60 16.52 -1.31
C THR A 91 15.03 16.86 0.06
N LEU A 92 13.72 16.72 0.26
CA LEU A 92 13.05 17.07 1.52
C LEU A 92 13.50 16.14 2.64
N SER A 93 13.95 16.73 3.74
CA SER A 93 14.22 16.03 4.99
C SER A 93 12.93 15.74 5.75
N ARG A 94 13.03 14.91 6.80
CA ARG A 94 11.92 14.68 7.74
C ARG A 94 11.38 16.00 8.30
N ASP A 95 12.27 16.90 8.71
CA ASP A 95 11.89 18.18 9.30
C ASP A 95 11.17 19.08 8.28
N ASP A 96 11.64 19.10 7.02
CA ASP A 96 10.96 19.86 5.95
C ASP A 96 9.53 19.34 5.71
N ILE A 97 9.34 18.02 5.74
CA ILE A 97 8.04 17.37 5.55
C ILE A 97 7.10 17.72 6.72
N ILE A 98 7.59 17.63 7.95
CA ILE A 98 6.82 18.01 9.15
C ILE A 98 6.47 19.50 9.12
N ASP A 99 7.38 20.36 8.66
CA ASP A 99 7.12 21.80 8.51
C ASP A 99 6.07 22.10 7.45
N ILE A 100 6.04 21.35 6.34
CA ILE A 100 4.97 21.45 5.34
C ILE A 100 3.65 20.98 5.96
N ALA A 101 3.64 19.83 6.62
CA ALA A 101 2.47 19.25 7.27
C ALA A 101 1.88 20.19 8.33
N THR A 102 2.73 20.79 9.17
CA THR A 102 2.31 21.69 10.26
C THR A 102 1.63 22.96 9.74
N LYS A 103 1.96 23.42 8.53
CA LYS A 103 1.31 24.56 7.89
C LYS A 103 -0.05 24.21 7.29
N HIS A 104 -0.35 22.93 7.11
CA HIS A 104 -1.54 22.43 6.42
C HIS A 104 -2.55 21.78 7.36
N LEU A 105 -2.08 20.98 8.31
CA LEU A 105 -2.90 20.18 9.21
C LEU A 105 -3.36 20.98 10.43
N ASP A 106 -4.57 20.70 10.91
CA ASP A 106 -5.11 21.30 12.14
C ASP A 106 -4.58 20.66 13.43
N GLN A 107 -3.69 19.67 13.31
CA GLN A 107 -3.09 18.93 14.41
C GLN A 107 -1.65 18.49 14.08
N PRO A 108 -0.85 18.06 15.07
CA PRO A 108 0.51 17.56 14.82
C PRO A 108 0.55 16.42 13.80
N PHE A 109 1.60 16.39 12.99
CA PHE A 109 1.79 15.41 11.92
C PHE A 109 1.63 13.98 12.42
N GLU A 110 2.24 13.64 13.56
CA GLU A 110 2.18 12.29 14.13
C GLU A 110 0.75 11.86 14.47
N ALA A 111 -0.06 12.77 15.01
CA ALA A 111 -1.46 12.50 15.35
C ALA A 111 -2.32 12.31 14.09
N ALA A 112 -2.15 13.18 13.09
CA ALA A 112 -2.86 13.04 11.81
C ALA A 112 -2.45 11.77 11.07
N PHE A 113 -1.18 11.39 11.11
CA PHE A 113 -0.70 10.16 10.52
C PHE A 113 -1.30 8.94 11.23
N GLU A 114 -1.36 8.94 12.57
CA GLU A 114 -1.99 7.86 13.32
C GLU A 114 -3.51 7.78 13.09
N ASP A 115 -4.22 8.90 12.98
CA ASP A 115 -5.65 8.90 12.64
C ASP A 115 -5.90 8.28 11.24
N VAL A 116 -5.04 8.64 10.28
CA VAL A 116 -5.18 8.17 8.90
C VAL A 116 -4.63 6.76 8.70
N PHE A 117 -3.64 6.26 9.44
CA PHE A 117 -3.04 4.95 9.17
C PHE A 117 -3.18 3.95 10.31
N GLY A 118 -3.64 4.41 11.47
CA GLY A 118 -3.74 3.63 12.71
C GLY A 118 -2.39 3.44 13.42
N SER A 119 -1.27 3.89 12.86
CA SER A 119 0.07 3.71 13.42
C SER A 119 0.86 5.01 13.44
N ALA A 120 1.85 5.11 14.33
CA ALA A 120 2.84 6.19 14.27
C ALA A 120 3.58 6.20 12.92
N PRO A 121 4.04 7.37 12.45
CA PRO A 121 4.82 7.47 11.23
C PRO A 121 6.16 6.71 11.35
N PRO A 122 6.67 6.12 10.25
CA PRO A 122 7.99 5.48 10.26
C PRO A 122 9.10 6.51 10.55
N ASP A 123 10.23 6.05 11.08
CA ASP A 123 11.38 6.92 11.40
C ASP A 123 11.97 7.60 10.16
N GLU A 124 11.98 6.89 9.03
CA GLU A 124 12.39 7.42 7.74
C GLU A 124 11.15 7.82 6.93
N LEU A 125 11.09 9.10 6.55
CA LEU A 125 10.13 9.63 5.58
C LEU A 125 10.84 9.88 4.24
N ASN A 126 10.07 9.98 3.17
CA ASN A 126 10.54 10.30 1.82
C ASN A 126 11.55 9.28 1.27
N GLY A 127 11.25 7.99 1.47
CA GLY A 127 12.06 6.88 0.95
C GLY A 127 11.88 6.68 -0.56
N ASP A 128 10.65 6.83 -1.03
CA ASP A 128 10.25 6.80 -2.44
C ASP A 128 9.31 7.97 -2.77
N LEU A 129 9.17 8.27 -4.07
CA LEU A 129 8.23 9.26 -4.59
C LEU A 129 7.22 8.59 -5.52
N SER A 130 5.99 9.10 -5.53
CA SER A 130 4.97 8.82 -6.54
C SER A 130 4.57 10.14 -7.19
N LEU A 131 4.67 10.22 -8.51
CA LEU A 131 4.43 11.42 -9.30
C LEU A 131 3.15 11.24 -10.12
N THR A 132 2.01 11.73 -9.64
CA THR A 132 0.70 11.45 -10.24
C THR A 132 0.12 12.68 -10.92
N ILE A 133 -0.07 12.57 -12.24
CA ILE A 133 -0.85 13.52 -13.04
C ILE A 133 -2.32 13.18 -12.90
N VAL A 134 -3.12 14.11 -12.42
CA VAL A 134 -4.58 13.97 -12.29
C VAL A 134 -5.24 14.75 -13.43
N ALA A 135 -6.03 14.10 -14.27
CA ALA A 135 -6.66 14.74 -15.43
C ALA A 135 -8.03 14.13 -15.78
N ALA A 136 -8.78 14.82 -16.65
CA ALA A 136 -9.94 14.23 -17.33
C ALA A 136 -9.49 13.19 -18.37
N GLU A 137 -8.47 13.59 -19.14
CA GLU A 137 -7.87 12.86 -20.23
C GLU A 137 -6.43 13.36 -20.43
N LEU A 138 -5.63 12.53 -21.08
CA LEU A 138 -4.30 12.90 -21.56
C LEU A 138 -4.30 12.77 -23.07
N ASP A 139 -3.57 13.67 -23.72
CA ASP A 139 -3.31 13.54 -25.14
C ASP A 139 -2.25 12.45 -25.39
N ALA A 140 -2.24 11.92 -26.62
CA ALA A 140 -1.31 10.86 -27.02
C ALA A 140 0.18 11.20 -26.82
N SER A 141 0.56 12.49 -26.84
CA SER A 141 1.96 12.86 -26.58
C SER A 141 2.29 12.77 -25.09
N SER A 142 1.39 13.17 -24.20
CA SER A 142 1.55 13.00 -22.75
C SER A 142 1.63 11.52 -22.37
N GLU A 143 0.70 10.71 -22.87
CA GLU A 143 0.68 9.26 -22.58
C GLU A 143 1.98 8.59 -23.02
N ARG A 144 2.44 8.87 -24.25
CA ARG A 144 3.72 8.34 -24.76
C ARG A 144 4.91 8.73 -23.87
N ILE A 145 4.96 9.98 -23.38
CA ILE A 145 6.06 10.44 -22.52
C ILE A 145 5.98 9.78 -21.14
N VAL A 146 4.80 9.70 -20.54
CA VAL A 146 4.59 9.06 -19.22
C VAL A 146 4.97 7.59 -19.30
N ASN A 147 4.53 6.85 -20.33
CA ASN A 147 4.90 5.46 -20.54
C ASN A 147 6.41 5.31 -20.73
N TYR A 148 7.04 6.11 -21.60
CA TYR A 148 8.49 6.08 -21.78
C TYR A 148 9.23 6.30 -20.46
N LEU A 149 8.85 7.30 -19.65
CA LEU A 149 9.52 7.57 -18.37
C LEU A 149 9.35 6.40 -17.38
N ARG A 150 8.18 5.78 -17.36
CA ARG A 150 7.89 4.60 -16.53
C ARG A 150 8.78 3.41 -16.91
N ASP A 151 9.04 3.20 -18.19
CA ASP A 151 9.95 2.13 -18.67
C ASP A 151 11.37 2.30 -18.13
N PHE A 152 11.78 3.54 -17.82
CA PHE A 152 13.07 3.85 -17.17
C PHE A 152 12.98 3.94 -15.64
N GLY A 153 11.88 3.48 -15.04
CA GLY A 153 11.70 3.43 -13.58
C GLY A 153 11.41 4.79 -12.93
N VAL A 154 11.07 5.82 -13.71
CA VAL A 154 10.57 7.08 -13.14
C VAL A 154 9.16 6.81 -12.60
N PRO A 155 8.86 7.15 -11.33
CA PRO A 155 7.60 6.78 -10.69
C PRO A 155 6.46 7.73 -11.09
N VAL A 156 6.33 8.00 -12.39
CA VAL A 156 5.30 8.87 -12.96
C VAL A 156 4.09 8.07 -13.42
N ASN A 157 2.92 8.53 -13.01
CA ASN A 157 1.63 7.92 -13.29
C ASN A 157 0.63 8.98 -13.73
N ALA A 158 -0.45 8.52 -14.37
CA ALA A 158 -1.58 9.35 -14.68
C ALA A 158 -2.88 8.66 -14.25
N VAL A 159 -3.73 9.42 -13.59
CA VAL A 159 -5.07 9.00 -13.18
C VAL A 159 -6.10 9.89 -13.86
N PHE A 160 -7.11 9.23 -14.42
CA PHE A 160 -8.21 9.86 -15.12
C PHE A 160 -9.47 9.81 -14.29
N PHE A 161 -10.11 10.97 -14.16
CA PHE A 161 -11.41 11.08 -13.54
C PHE A 161 -12.46 11.43 -14.59
N SER A 162 -13.50 10.61 -14.69
CA SER A 162 -14.68 10.91 -15.50
C SER A 162 -15.84 11.23 -14.58
N TYR A 163 -16.56 12.31 -14.90
CA TYR A 163 -17.73 12.70 -14.15
C TYR A 163 -19.00 12.37 -14.95
N LEU A 164 -19.94 11.73 -14.29
CA LEU A 164 -21.21 11.32 -14.89
C LEU A 164 -22.36 11.85 -14.04
N GLU A 165 -23.45 12.25 -14.69
CA GLU A 165 -24.66 12.72 -14.03
C GLU A 165 -25.86 11.91 -14.48
N ASP A 166 -26.76 11.63 -13.55
CA ASP A 166 -28.00 10.92 -13.80
C ASP A 166 -29.01 11.17 -12.66
N ASP A 167 -30.22 11.61 -13.01
CA ASP A 167 -31.31 11.93 -12.07
C ASP A 167 -30.89 12.79 -10.85
N GLY A 168 -30.07 13.82 -11.08
CA GLY A 168 -29.56 14.71 -10.03
C GLY A 168 -28.50 14.09 -9.12
N ARG A 169 -28.06 12.87 -9.40
CA ARG A 169 -26.93 12.21 -8.76
C ARG A 169 -25.68 12.42 -9.61
N ARG A 170 -24.54 12.52 -8.90
CA ARG A 170 -23.24 12.78 -9.48
C ARG A 170 -22.32 11.61 -9.17
N TYR A 171 -21.63 11.14 -10.18
CA TYR A 171 -20.75 9.97 -10.10
C TYR A 171 -19.37 10.39 -10.56
N LEU A 172 -18.36 9.90 -9.84
CA LEU A 172 -16.96 10.08 -10.19
C LEU A 172 -16.36 8.69 -10.46
N ALA A 173 -15.89 8.46 -11.68
CA ALA A 173 -15.23 7.23 -12.08
C ALA A 173 -13.72 7.47 -12.20
N ARG A 174 -12.92 6.52 -11.69
CA ARG A 174 -11.45 6.53 -11.80
C ARG A 174 -10.98 5.50 -12.81
N SER A 175 -9.99 5.85 -13.61
CA SER A 175 -9.15 4.89 -14.35
C SER A 175 -7.69 5.32 -14.31
N TRP A 176 -6.77 4.36 -14.38
CA TRP A 176 -5.33 4.63 -14.41
C TRP A 176 -4.81 4.48 -15.83
N LEU A 177 -3.79 5.26 -16.19
CA LEU A 177 -3.03 5.01 -17.41
C LEU A 177 -2.22 3.73 -17.26
N THR A 178 -2.81 2.62 -17.72
CA THR A 178 -2.13 1.33 -17.87
C THR A 178 -1.16 1.40 -19.03
N ALA A 179 0.03 0.81 -18.87
CA ALA A 179 0.89 0.57 -20.01
C ALA A 179 0.10 -0.28 -21.02
N SER A 180 0.22 0.04 -22.31
CA SER A 180 -0.23 -0.86 -23.36
C SER A 180 0.54 -2.17 -23.18
N ASP A 181 -0.15 -3.30 -23.12
CA ASP A 181 0.49 -4.62 -23.08
C ASP A 181 1.33 -4.81 -24.35
N ASP A 182 2.61 -4.48 -24.28
CA ASP A 182 3.66 -4.97 -25.18
C ASP A 182 4.99 -5.03 -24.42
N GLU A 183 5.32 -6.27 -24.06
CA GLU A 183 6.67 -6.87 -23.94
C GLU A 183 7.72 -6.32 -22.95
N THR A 184 7.93 -7.13 -21.90
CA THR A 184 9.20 -7.47 -21.19
C THR A 184 9.93 -6.36 -20.41
N PRO A 185 10.18 -6.55 -19.09
CA PRO A 185 11.01 -5.63 -18.33
C PRO A 185 12.49 -5.87 -18.65
N THR A 186 13.10 -4.95 -19.40
CA THR A 186 14.57 -4.85 -19.49
C THR A 186 15.13 -4.07 -18.31
N ALA A 187 16.09 -4.71 -17.65
CA ALA A 187 17.01 -4.24 -16.61
C ALA A 187 17.12 -2.72 -16.37
N THR A 188 16.98 -2.35 -15.10
CA THR A 188 17.23 -1.03 -14.53
C THR A 188 18.72 -0.65 -14.59
N THR A 189 19.01 0.52 -15.17
CA THR A 189 20.28 1.22 -14.95
C THR A 189 20.04 2.61 -14.37
N GLY A 190 20.56 2.80 -13.15
CA GLY A 190 21.21 4.04 -12.72
C GLY A 190 20.34 5.26 -12.42
N GLY A 191 19.84 5.35 -11.18
CA GLY A 191 19.37 6.58 -10.54
C GLY A 191 19.80 6.62 -9.07
N LYS A 192 20.13 7.79 -8.53
CA LYS A 192 20.71 8.04 -7.20
C LYS A 192 20.18 7.12 -6.09
N LYS A 193 21.09 6.64 -5.23
CA LYS A 193 20.82 5.79 -4.05
C LYS A 193 19.66 6.37 -3.21
N SER A 194 18.47 5.79 -3.35
CA SER A 194 17.54 5.72 -2.22
C SER A 194 18.29 5.08 -1.04
N LYS A 195 18.08 5.60 0.17
CA LYS A 195 18.61 4.93 1.38
C LYS A 195 17.87 3.63 1.67
N ARG A 196 16.72 3.40 1.02
CA ARG A 196 15.99 2.14 1.05
C ARG A 196 16.43 1.25 -0.11
N ALA A 197 16.65 -0.01 0.19
CA ALA A 197 16.85 -1.03 -0.84
C ALA A 197 15.62 -1.14 -1.74
N ALA A 198 15.82 -1.49 -3.01
CA ALA A 198 14.74 -1.56 -3.99
C ALA A 198 13.69 -2.62 -3.62
N TRP A 199 12.47 -2.45 -4.14
CA TRP A 199 11.46 -3.51 -4.03
C TRP A 199 11.81 -4.68 -4.94
N ASN A 200 11.83 -5.89 -4.41
CA ASN A 200 12.03 -7.08 -5.24
C ASN A 200 10.71 -7.63 -5.83
N GLY A 201 9.57 -7.00 -5.53
CA GLY A 201 8.27 -7.42 -6.05
C GLY A 201 7.60 -8.54 -5.24
N LEU A 202 8.31 -9.21 -4.32
CA LEU A 202 7.90 -10.52 -3.80
C LEU A 202 7.80 -10.60 -2.26
N ASP A 203 8.77 -10.04 -1.52
CA ASP A 203 8.97 -10.34 -0.10
C ASP A 203 8.27 -9.41 0.89
N TRP A 204 7.27 -9.91 1.58
CA TRP A 204 6.59 -9.16 2.63
C TRP A 204 7.15 -9.51 4.00
N TYR A 205 7.29 -8.50 4.85
CA TYR A 205 7.47 -8.67 6.28
C TYR A 205 6.08 -8.81 6.93
N VAL A 206 5.92 -9.78 7.84
CA VAL A 206 4.70 -9.95 8.63
C VAL A 206 5.04 -10.03 10.12
N ASN A 207 4.47 -9.13 10.91
CA ASN A 207 4.57 -9.11 12.36
C ASN A 207 3.46 -9.96 12.98
N PHE A 208 3.82 -11.15 13.45
CA PHE A 208 2.93 -12.07 14.15
C PHE A 208 3.01 -11.84 15.67
N ALA A 209 2.33 -10.79 16.15
CA ALA A 209 2.25 -10.51 17.58
C ALA A 209 1.36 -11.52 18.33
N THR A 210 1.83 -12.08 19.45
CA THR A 210 1.14 -13.16 20.17
C THR A 210 0.06 -12.69 21.17
N HIS A 211 -0.62 -11.58 20.89
CA HIS A 211 -1.68 -11.04 21.75
C HIS A 211 -2.99 -11.82 21.54
N GLY A 212 -3.07 -13.00 22.13
CA GLY A 212 -4.17 -13.96 21.92
C GLY A 212 -3.88 -14.98 20.82
N ARG A 213 -3.02 -14.64 19.86
CA ARG A 213 -2.53 -15.56 18.82
C ARG A 213 -1.45 -16.50 19.35
N ASP A 214 -1.43 -17.73 18.87
CA ASP A 214 -0.38 -18.71 19.14
C ASP A 214 0.37 -19.05 17.84
N TRP A 215 1.70 -18.95 17.85
CA TRP A 215 2.51 -19.25 16.67
C TRP A 215 2.45 -20.73 16.29
N GLN A 216 2.28 -21.64 17.26
CA GLN A 216 2.21 -23.06 16.99
C GLN A 216 1.00 -23.41 16.12
N ASP A 217 -0.11 -22.69 16.26
CA ASP A 217 -1.27 -22.85 15.37
C ASP A 217 -0.94 -22.39 13.95
N GLY A 218 -0.28 -21.23 13.79
CA GLY A 218 0.17 -20.74 12.47
C GLY A 218 1.16 -21.67 11.79
N LEU A 219 2.07 -22.26 12.56
CA LEU A 219 3.05 -23.25 12.12
C LEU A 219 2.36 -24.54 11.64
N GLU A 220 1.48 -25.12 12.45
CA GLU A 220 0.83 -26.42 12.16
C GLU A 220 -0.24 -26.32 11.06
N LEU A 221 -1.02 -25.24 11.06
CA LEU A 221 -2.17 -25.08 10.17
C LEU A 221 -1.85 -24.22 8.93
N GLY A 222 -0.66 -23.64 8.83
CA GLY A 222 -0.23 -22.92 7.63
C GLY A 222 -0.92 -21.57 7.45
N PHE A 223 -0.76 -20.66 8.41
CA PHE A 223 -1.29 -19.29 8.28
C PHE A 223 -0.49 -18.26 9.07
N VAL A 224 -0.67 -17.01 8.69
CA VAL A 224 -0.38 -15.84 9.53
C VAL A 224 -1.66 -15.06 9.78
N SER A 225 -1.73 -14.32 10.88
CA SER A 225 -2.91 -13.51 11.17
C SER A 225 -2.56 -12.22 11.90
N ALA A 226 -3.41 -11.22 11.72
CA ALA A 226 -3.40 -9.99 12.50
C ALA A 226 -4.81 -9.39 12.61
N GLY A 227 -5.09 -8.73 13.72
CA GLY A 227 -6.36 -8.07 13.96
C GLY A 227 -6.48 -7.51 15.37
N GLY A 228 -7.71 -7.32 15.82
CA GLY A 228 -8.03 -6.77 17.14
C GLY A 228 -8.02 -5.24 17.22
N SER A 229 -7.74 -4.55 16.10
CA SER A 229 -7.92 -3.11 15.95
C SER A 229 -7.88 -2.71 14.48
N ALA A 230 -8.48 -1.57 14.14
CA ALA A 230 -8.46 -1.03 12.76
C ALA A 230 -7.01 -0.88 12.22
N ARG A 231 -6.04 -0.61 13.10
CA ARG A 231 -4.61 -0.56 12.80
C ARG A 231 -4.06 -1.91 12.33
N SER A 232 -4.38 -2.98 13.04
CA SER A 232 -3.81 -4.32 12.81
C SER A 232 -4.48 -5.06 11.65
N SER A 233 -5.77 -4.83 11.44
CA SER A 233 -6.59 -5.54 10.45
C SER A 233 -6.33 -5.09 9.01
N GLY A 234 -5.71 -3.92 8.81
CA GLY A 234 -5.62 -3.24 7.52
C GLY A 234 -4.62 -3.82 6.54
N THR A 235 -3.35 -3.93 6.96
CA THR A 235 -2.22 -4.15 6.03
C THR A 235 -2.05 -5.60 5.61
N LEU A 236 -2.45 -6.58 6.44
CA LEU A 236 -2.37 -7.99 6.05
C LEU A 236 -3.22 -8.31 4.80
N ARG A 237 -4.30 -7.55 4.60
CA ARG A 237 -5.22 -7.68 3.44
C ARG A 237 -4.61 -7.21 2.11
N THR A 238 -3.50 -6.49 2.15
CA THR A 238 -2.88 -5.93 0.93
C THR A 238 -1.80 -6.86 0.35
N ILE A 239 -1.44 -7.94 1.06
CA ILE A 239 -0.46 -8.92 0.60
C ILE A 239 -1.11 -9.78 -0.50
N PRO A 240 -0.62 -9.75 -1.75
CA PRO A 240 -1.24 -10.51 -2.83
C PRO A 240 -0.96 -12.01 -2.72
N VAL A 241 -1.80 -12.81 -3.38
CA VAL A 241 -1.61 -14.27 -3.51
C VAL A 241 -0.34 -14.59 -4.30
N GLY A 242 0.39 -15.62 -3.89
CA GLY A 242 1.65 -16.04 -4.51
C GLY A 242 2.89 -15.27 -4.04
N HIS A 243 2.72 -14.29 -3.15
CA HIS A 243 3.84 -13.54 -2.59
C HIS A 243 4.48 -14.26 -1.41
N ARG A 244 5.77 -13.97 -1.17
CA ARG A 244 6.52 -14.55 -0.05
C ARG A 244 6.30 -13.71 1.20
N VAL A 245 6.02 -14.35 2.33
CA VAL A 245 5.88 -13.72 3.65
C VAL A 245 7.01 -14.18 4.55
N ASN A 246 7.68 -13.24 5.20
CA ASN A 246 8.77 -13.41 6.14
C ASN A 246 8.25 -13.03 7.52
N VAL A 247 8.06 -14.03 8.38
CA VAL A 247 7.25 -13.90 9.59
C VAL A 247 8.14 -13.66 10.79
N TYR A 248 7.88 -12.57 11.49
CA TYR A 248 8.58 -12.16 12.68
C TYR A 248 7.65 -12.16 13.89
N VAL A 249 8.08 -12.77 14.98
CA VAL A 249 7.39 -12.73 16.27
C VAL A 249 8.11 -11.74 17.20
N PRO A 250 7.45 -10.65 17.64
CA PRO A 250 8.02 -9.68 18.56
C PRO A 250 8.63 -10.29 19.82
N GLY A 251 9.86 -9.88 20.14
CA GLY A 251 10.61 -10.39 21.29
C GLY A 251 11.30 -11.74 21.06
N SER A 252 11.07 -12.40 19.93
CA SER A 252 11.68 -13.70 19.61
C SER A 252 12.58 -13.64 18.37
N GLY A 253 12.04 -13.24 17.21
CA GLY A 253 12.78 -13.26 15.95
C GLY A 253 11.92 -13.72 14.78
N TYR A 254 12.58 -14.00 13.64
CA TYR A 254 11.96 -14.60 12.48
C TYR A 254 11.71 -16.10 12.71
N VAL A 255 10.50 -16.54 12.42
CA VAL A 255 10.03 -17.91 12.72
C VAL A 255 9.71 -18.71 11.46
N GLY A 256 9.58 -18.06 10.30
CA GLY A 256 9.37 -18.77 9.06
C GLY A 256 9.25 -17.87 7.84
N VAL A 257 9.34 -18.52 6.69
CA VAL A 257 9.12 -17.95 5.37
C VAL A 257 8.16 -18.85 4.62
N GLY A 258 7.15 -18.27 3.99
CA GLY A 258 6.13 -19.02 3.27
C GLY A 258 5.54 -18.24 2.10
N VAL A 259 4.68 -18.89 1.33
CA VAL A 259 3.99 -18.31 0.17
C VAL A 259 2.50 -18.22 0.45
N THR A 260 1.90 -17.07 0.17
CA THR A 260 0.46 -16.86 0.34
C THR A 260 -0.35 -17.68 -0.65
N LEU A 261 -1.42 -18.34 -0.17
CA LEU A 261 -2.22 -19.26 -0.97
C LEU A 261 -3.55 -18.67 -1.44
N ALA A 262 -4.10 -17.70 -0.71
CA ALA A 262 -5.36 -17.02 -1.01
C ALA A 262 -5.40 -15.65 -0.33
N ASP A 263 -6.35 -14.80 -0.71
CA ASP A 263 -6.56 -13.51 -0.07
C ASP A 263 -6.85 -13.67 1.43
N ALA A 264 -6.41 -12.70 2.24
CA ALA A 264 -6.74 -12.69 3.65
C ALA A 264 -8.26 -12.62 3.86
N LYS A 265 -8.77 -13.42 4.79
CA LYS A 265 -10.19 -13.44 5.19
C LYS A 265 -10.30 -13.29 6.70
N ARG A 266 -11.46 -12.81 7.16
CA ARG A 266 -11.80 -12.82 8.57
C ARG A 266 -11.74 -14.25 9.12
N PHE A 267 -11.36 -14.39 10.38
CA PHE A 267 -11.21 -15.68 11.05
C PHE A 267 -12.44 -16.59 10.93
N ASP A 268 -13.65 -16.03 11.02
CA ASP A 268 -14.92 -16.75 10.89
C ASP A 268 -15.18 -17.34 9.49
N ALA A 269 -14.54 -16.80 8.45
CA ALA A 269 -14.65 -17.23 7.07
C ALA A 269 -13.33 -17.77 6.49
N ALA A 270 -12.26 -17.82 7.29
CA ALA A 270 -10.93 -18.18 6.84
C ALA A 270 -10.82 -19.68 6.58
N LEU A 271 -10.22 -20.02 5.44
CA LEU A 271 -9.81 -21.37 5.10
C LEU A 271 -8.28 -21.44 5.18
N VAL A 272 -7.76 -22.57 5.65
CA VAL A 272 -6.32 -22.88 5.66
C VAL A 272 -6.08 -24.21 4.97
N LEU A 273 -4.90 -24.39 4.37
CA LEU A 273 -4.53 -25.63 3.69
C LEU A 273 -3.75 -26.50 4.67
N HIS A 274 -4.43 -27.45 5.31
CA HIS A 274 -3.85 -28.37 6.29
C HIS A 274 -3.94 -29.81 5.75
N GLU A 275 -2.83 -30.56 5.81
CA GLU A 275 -2.73 -31.93 5.28
C GLU A 275 -3.20 -32.10 3.81
N GLY A 276 -3.12 -31.02 3.01
CA GLY A 276 -3.51 -31.03 1.60
C GLY A 276 -4.99 -30.74 1.33
N GLU A 277 -5.79 -30.48 2.36
CA GLU A 277 -7.20 -30.10 2.24
C GLU A 277 -7.46 -28.70 2.79
N TRP A 278 -8.40 -27.98 2.17
CA TRP A 278 -8.83 -26.67 2.65
C TRP A 278 -9.85 -26.85 3.78
N THR A 279 -9.49 -26.49 5.00
CA THR A 279 -10.36 -26.60 6.18
C THR A 279 -10.73 -25.22 6.74
N PRO A 280 -11.96 -25.04 7.26
CA PRO A 280 -12.33 -23.82 7.97
C PRO A 280 -11.54 -23.68 9.28
N LEU A 281 -10.72 -22.63 9.40
CA LEU A 281 -9.84 -22.45 10.56
C LEU A 281 -10.64 -22.36 11.87
N ALA A 282 -11.81 -21.72 11.85
CA ALA A 282 -12.69 -21.60 13.01
C ALA A 282 -13.24 -22.93 13.55
N GLN A 283 -13.11 -24.03 12.80
CA GLN A 283 -13.52 -25.38 13.23
C GLN A 283 -12.34 -26.20 13.77
N GLU A 284 -11.10 -25.71 13.62
CA GLU A 284 -9.91 -26.38 14.12
C GLU A 284 -9.75 -26.22 15.63
N LYS A 285 -8.99 -27.14 16.23
CA LYS A 285 -8.63 -27.05 17.64
C LYS A 285 -7.43 -26.13 17.82
N LEU A 286 -7.70 -24.86 18.10
CA LEU A 286 -6.69 -23.81 18.26
C LEU A 286 -6.21 -23.68 19.71
N ARG A 287 -4.95 -23.29 19.88
CA ARG A 287 -4.33 -22.89 21.15
C ARG A 287 -4.57 -21.41 21.43
N GLY A 288 -4.53 -20.59 20.39
CA GLY A 288 -4.81 -19.16 20.45
C GLY A 288 -6.30 -18.83 20.48
N ASN A 289 -6.61 -17.61 20.89
CA ASN A 289 -7.91 -16.97 20.69
C ASN A 289 -7.79 -15.94 19.56
N TYR A 290 -8.52 -16.21 18.48
CA TYR A 290 -8.57 -15.40 17.26
C TYR A 290 -9.89 -14.63 17.13
N GLN A 291 -10.68 -14.58 18.20
CA GLN A 291 -11.89 -13.77 18.29
C GLN A 291 -11.65 -12.59 19.21
N HIS A 292 -11.88 -11.38 18.69
CA HIS A 292 -11.65 -10.11 19.41
C HIS A 292 -12.92 -9.50 19.99
N ILE A 293 -14.03 -10.23 19.97
CA ILE A 293 -15.32 -9.74 20.47
C ILE A 293 -15.49 -10.01 21.97
N GLU A 294 -15.95 -9.00 22.69
CA GLU A 294 -16.57 -9.23 23.99
C GLU A 294 -18.00 -9.78 23.82
N PRO A 295 -18.52 -10.57 24.78
CA PRO A 295 -19.89 -11.06 24.73
C PRO A 295 -20.90 -9.92 24.55
N GLY A 296 -21.62 -9.90 23.43
CA GLY A 296 -22.64 -8.90 23.10
C GLY A 296 -22.19 -7.79 22.15
N GLN A 297 -20.92 -7.76 21.72
CA GLN A 297 -20.47 -6.89 20.64
C GLN A 297 -20.66 -7.53 19.26
N THR A 298 -20.91 -6.70 18.24
CA THR A 298 -20.96 -7.14 16.84
C THR A 298 -19.57 -7.02 16.24
N GLU A 299 -19.07 -8.12 15.67
CA GLU A 299 -17.76 -8.14 15.02
C GLU A 299 -17.78 -7.34 13.71
N THR A 300 -16.90 -6.35 13.58
CA THR A 300 -16.71 -5.56 12.36
C THR A 300 -15.39 -5.91 11.70
N ASP A 301 -15.26 -5.63 10.40
CA ASP A 301 -14.04 -5.86 9.62
C ASP A 301 -12.80 -5.16 10.21
N ASP A 302 -13.02 -4.04 10.91
CA ASP A 302 -11.94 -3.25 11.52
C ASP A 302 -11.37 -3.92 12.78
N ILE A 303 -12.17 -4.66 13.55
CA ILE A 303 -11.72 -5.29 14.81
C ILE A 303 -11.54 -6.80 14.70
N SER A 304 -11.99 -7.41 13.59
CA SER A 304 -11.85 -8.85 13.32
C SER A 304 -10.39 -9.28 13.27
N GLU A 305 -10.13 -10.56 13.56
CA GLU A 305 -8.87 -11.19 13.18
C GLU A 305 -8.91 -11.53 11.69
N TRP A 306 -7.88 -11.12 10.96
CA TRP A 306 -7.69 -11.47 9.56
C TRP A 306 -6.60 -12.51 9.44
N VAL A 307 -6.90 -13.56 8.67
CA VAL A 307 -6.08 -14.75 8.48
C VAL A 307 -5.68 -14.80 7.02
N LEU A 308 -4.38 -14.94 6.79
CA LEU A 308 -3.78 -15.12 5.48
C LEU A 308 -3.21 -16.54 5.41
N PRO A 309 -3.75 -17.44 4.57
CA PRO A 309 -3.27 -18.80 4.46
C PRO A 309 -1.92 -18.84 3.74
N VAL A 310 -1.00 -19.64 4.29
CA VAL A 310 0.41 -19.67 3.88
C VAL A 310 0.88 -21.12 3.77
N ARG A 311 1.54 -21.43 2.65
CA ARG A 311 2.36 -22.65 2.53
C ARG A 311 3.77 -22.31 2.99
N TRP A 312 4.23 -22.96 4.06
CA TRP A 312 5.60 -22.77 4.55
C TRP A 312 6.61 -23.33 3.56
N LEU A 313 7.59 -22.51 3.18
CA LEU A 313 8.84 -22.97 2.56
C LEU A 313 9.76 -23.52 3.65
N ALA A 314 9.83 -22.78 4.76
CA ALA A 314 10.48 -23.20 5.99
C ALA A 314 9.85 -22.47 7.16
N ALA A 315 9.60 -23.18 8.26
CA ALA A 315 9.08 -22.59 9.49
C ALA A 315 9.54 -23.42 10.69
N VAL A 316 9.79 -22.76 11.81
CA VAL A 316 10.34 -23.37 13.02
C VAL A 316 9.50 -23.01 14.26
N PRO A 317 9.53 -23.84 15.31
CA PRO A 317 8.92 -23.48 16.59
C PRO A 317 9.50 -22.18 17.15
N LEU A 318 8.75 -21.50 18.03
CA LEU A 318 9.15 -20.20 18.60
C LEU A 318 10.51 -20.26 19.32
N ALA A 319 10.84 -21.40 19.94
CA ALA A 319 12.11 -21.62 20.63
C ALA A 319 13.34 -21.62 19.69
N GLU A 320 13.12 -21.80 18.39
CA GLU A 320 14.14 -21.83 17.35
C GLU A 320 14.12 -20.57 16.46
N ALA A 321 13.32 -19.56 16.87
CA ALA A 321 13.23 -18.28 16.20
C ALA A 321 14.62 -17.70 15.95
N TYR A 322 14.83 -17.23 14.73
CA TYR A 322 16.08 -16.67 14.30
C TYR A 322 16.14 -15.17 14.58
N SER A 323 17.14 -14.77 15.36
CA SER A 323 17.39 -13.38 15.69
C SER A 323 18.88 -13.13 15.68
N GLU A 324 19.29 -12.07 14.98
CA GLU A 324 20.64 -11.55 15.03
C GLU A 324 20.63 -10.01 14.94
N PRO A 325 21.68 -9.35 15.45
CA PRO A 325 21.79 -7.91 15.31
C PRO A 325 21.74 -7.46 13.85
N GLY A 326 20.88 -6.48 13.56
CA GLY A 326 20.75 -5.89 12.22
C GLY A 326 19.61 -6.46 11.37
N LEU A 327 18.92 -7.52 11.81
CA LEU A 327 17.70 -7.94 11.13
C LEU A 327 16.63 -6.85 11.20
N PHE A 328 15.90 -6.69 10.10
CA PHE A 328 14.80 -5.73 9.99
C PHE A 328 13.66 -6.10 10.94
N TYR A 329 13.09 -5.08 11.57
CA TYR A 329 11.90 -5.17 12.40
C TYR A 329 11.00 -3.97 12.12
N ASN A 330 9.69 -4.20 12.05
CA ASN A 330 8.69 -3.16 11.96
C ASN A 330 7.54 -3.47 12.94
N PRO A 331 7.12 -2.51 13.80
CA PRO A 331 5.98 -2.73 14.69
C PRO A 331 4.63 -2.83 13.95
N ASN A 332 4.56 -2.45 12.68
CA ASN A 332 3.36 -2.58 11.86
C ASN A 332 3.10 -4.05 11.50
N THR A 333 1.82 -4.38 11.27
CA THR A 333 1.38 -5.75 10.97
C THR A 333 2.09 -6.34 9.74
N SER A 334 2.24 -5.56 8.68
CA SER A 334 3.01 -5.98 7.51
C SER A 334 3.53 -4.78 6.73
N CYS A 335 4.61 -4.98 5.99
CA CYS A 335 5.15 -4.04 5.02
C CYS A 335 6.02 -4.78 4.00
N LYS A 336 6.50 -4.08 2.98
CA LYS A 336 7.51 -4.63 2.06
C LYS A 336 8.80 -4.89 2.82
N LEU A 337 9.37 -6.10 2.71
CA LEU A 337 10.70 -6.42 3.22
C LEU A 337 11.72 -6.14 2.12
N ARG A 338 12.56 -5.13 2.35
CA ARG A 338 13.48 -4.61 1.34
C ARG A 338 14.94 -4.93 1.66
N GLN A 339 15.22 -5.16 2.93
CA GLN A 339 16.56 -5.15 3.48
C GLN A 339 17.30 -6.40 3.02
N GLU A 340 18.17 -6.25 2.00
CA GLU A 340 19.00 -7.32 1.43
C GLU A 340 19.70 -8.12 2.54
N PHE A 341 20.28 -7.44 3.53
CA PHE A 341 20.90 -8.09 4.69
C PHE A 341 19.93 -9.05 5.41
N THR A 342 18.67 -8.64 5.63
CA THR A 342 17.69 -9.51 6.28
C THR A 342 17.30 -10.66 5.35
N LEU A 343 17.01 -10.37 4.08
CA LEU A 343 16.62 -11.39 3.09
C LEU A 343 17.69 -12.47 2.92
N GLU A 344 18.95 -12.08 2.75
CA GLU A 344 20.10 -13.01 2.64
C GLU A 344 20.22 -13.88 3.89
N ARG A 345 20.05 -13.30 5.08
CA ARG A 345 20.15 -14.03 6.34
C ARG A 345 19.01 -15.03 6.53
N LEU A 346 17.80 -14.64 6.14
CA LEU A 346 16.64 -15.54 6.17
C LEU A 346 16.81 -16.68 5.15
N ALA A 347 17.21 -16.37 3.91
CA ALA A 347 17.47 -17.38 2.89
C ALA A 347 18.50 -18.41 3.36
N ASN A 348 19.64 -17.95 3.92
CA ASN A 348 20.67 -18.83 4.48
C ASN A 348 20.19 -19.62 5.71
N ARG A 349 19.43 -18.99 6.62
CA ARG A 349 18.96 -19.64 7.85
C ARG A 349 17.91 -20.72 7.59
N PHE A 350 17.08 -20.49 6.59
CA PHE A 350 15.92 -21.30 6.26
C PHE A 350 16.11 -22.18 5.01
N ASP A 351 17.31 -22.15 4.42
CA ASP A 351 17.68 -22.94 3.23
C ASP A 351 16.71 -22.74 2.06
N ILE A 352 16.43 -21.47 1.76
CA ILE A 352 15.52 -21.07 0.69
C ILE A 352 16.39 -20.68 -0.50
N ASP A 353 16.41 -21.52 -1.53
CA ASP A 353 17.07 -21.20 -2.80
C ASP A 353 16.39 -19.97 -3.47
N ASP A 354 17.19 -19.16 -4.17
CA ASP A 354 16.72 -17.93 -4.85
C ASP A 354 15.67 -18.21 -5.94
N ASP A 355 15.60 -19.45 -6.42
CA ASP A 355 14.63 -19.93 -7.38
C ASP A 355 13.53 -20.69 -6.63
N GLY A 356 12.42 -20.01 -6.34
CA GLY A 356 11.26 -20.58 -5.66
C GLY A 356 10.52 -21.65 -6.45
N GLU A 357 11.11 -22.85 -6.56
CA GLU A 357 10.41 -24.11 -6.85
C GLU A 357 10.39 -25.05 -5.64
#